data_AF-A0A7W6LGL7-F1
#
_entry.id   AF-A0A7W6LGL7-F1
#
_cell.length_a   1.000
_cell.length_b   1.000
_cell.length_c   1.000
_cell.angle_alpha   90.00
_cell.angle_beta   90.00
_cell.angle_gamma   90.00
#
_symmetry.space_group_name_H-M   'P 1'
#
loop_
_entity.id
_entity.type
_entity.pdbx_description
1 polymer ?
#
loop_
_entity_poly.entity_id
_entity_poly.type
_entity_poly.pdbx_seq_one_letter_code
_entity_poly.pdbx_strand_id
1 'polypeptide(L)' 'MKSSIELSDDISRRIDLLAERSRLTRSQIIEDALANGRSLAWQERWIAGVQSGLDEADSGEFASEDEISRVLTKYDPV' A
#
# COMPACT_ATOMS: atom_id res chain seq x y z
N MET A 1 -11.67 6.39 21.88
CA MET A 1 -12.07 4.97 21.90
C MET A 1 -10.79 4.12 21.95
N LYS A 2 -10.64 3.24 22.94
CA LYS A 2 -9.52 2.27 22.94
C LYS A 2 -9.97 1.05 22.14
N SER A 3 -9.57 0.98 20.87
CA SER A 3 -9.70 -0.24 20.09
C SER A 3 -8.58 -1.19 20.51
N SER A 4 -8.92 -2.41 20.94
CA SER A 4 -7.94 -3.46 21.15
C SER A 4 -7.68 -4.12 19.79
N ILE A 5 -6.46 -4.01 19.29
CA ILE A 5 -6.01 -4.68 18.08
C ILE A 5 -5.10 -5.81 18.52
N GLU A 6 -5.47 -7.05 18.22
CA GLU A 6 -4.58 -8.18 18.42
C GLU A 6 -3.50 -8.16 17.34
N LEU A 7 -2.25 -7.96 17.74
CA LEU A 7 -1.08 -8.01 16.88
C LEU A 7 -0.35 -9.32 17.15
N SER A 8 0.17 -9.95 16.11
CA SER A 8 1.02 -11.13 16.29
C SER A 8 2.23 -10.82 17.17
N ASP A 9 2.75 -11.84 17.87
CA ASP A 9 3.91 -11.68 18.75
C ASP A 9 5.13 -11.09 18.04
N ASP A 10 5.32 -11.44 16.76
CA ASP A 10 6.39 -10.88 15.93
C ASP A 10 6.23 -9.37 15.72
N ILE A 11 5.03 -8.93 15.31
CA ILE A 11 4.76 -7.50 15.10
C ILE A 11 4.86 -6.75 16.41
N SER A 12 4.33 -7.32 17.50
CA SER A 12 4.42 -6.72 18.83
C SER A 12 5.88 -6.51 19.25
N ARG A 13 6.73 -7.52 19.10
CA ARG A 13 8.16 -7.43 19.42
C ARG A 13 8.87 -6.36 18.58
N ARG A 14 8.56 -6.27 17.29
CA ARG A 14 9.15 -5.27 16.39
C ARG A 14 8.75 -3.85 16.76
N ILE A 15 7.51 -3.63 17.20
CA ILE A 15 7.06 -2.31 17.67
C ILE A 15 7.79 -1.94 18.96
N ASP A 16 7.97 -2.88 19.89
CA ASP A 16 8.68 -2.61 21.15
C ASP A 16 10.14 -2.25 20.88
N LEU A 17 10.83 -3.00 20.00
CA LEU A 17 12.20 -2.67 19.57
C LEU A 17 12.30 -1.29 18.91
N LEU A 18 11.27 -0.87 18.17
CA LEU A 18 11.23 0.44 17.54
C LEU A 18 10.96 1.56 18.56
N ALA A 19 10.13 1.30 19.56
CA ALA A 19 9.89 2.22 20.67
C ALA A 19 11.16 2.44 21.50
N GLU A 20 11.90 1.39 21.80
CA GLU A 20 13.18 1.47 22.53
C GLU A 20 14.24 2.32 21.81
N ARG A 21 14.21 2.31 20.47
CA ARG A 21 15.20 2.99 19.61
C ARG A 21 14.74 4.36 19.13
N SER A 22 13.53 4.78 19.47
CA SER A 22 12.95 6.06 19.07
C SER A 22 12.48 6.87 20.29
N ARG A 23 11.92 8.05 20.04
CA ARG A 23 11.25 8.85 21.08
C ARG A 23 9.73 8.64 21.09
N LEU A 24 9.25 7.65 20.33
CA LEU A 24 7.82 7.41 20.12
C LEU A 24 7.33 6.30 21.04
N THR A 25 6.11 6.49 21.54
CA THR A 25 5.40 5.42 22.24
C THR A 25 4.87 4.38 21.26
N ARG A 26 4.63 3.17 21.75
CA ARG A 26 3.96 2.09 21.00
C ARG A 26 2.70 2.57 20.29
N SER A 27 1.84 3.32 20.99
CA SER A 27 0.60 3.86 20.44
C SER A 27 0.85 4.82 19.28
N GLN A 28 1.85 5.71 19.39
CA GLN A 28 2.20 6.65 18.33
C GLN A 28 2.77 5.94 17.09
N ILE A 29 3.57 4.90 17.29
CA ILE A 29 4.09 4.07 16.19
C ILE A 29 2.94 3.37 15.46
N ILE A 30 1.99 2.80 16.19
CA ILE A 30 0.81 2.13 15.62
C ILE A 30 -0.09 3.14 14.90
N GLU A 31 -0.35 4.28 15.52
CA GLU A 31 -1.14 5.36 14.94
C GLU A 31 -0.52 5.87 13.64
N ASP A 32 0.79 6.14 13.64
CA ASP A 32 1.52 6.56 12.44
C ASP A 32 1.48 5.49 11.35
N ALA A 33 1.71 4.23 11.70
CA ALA A 33 1.64 3.12 10.74
C ALA A 33 0.24 2.96 10.12
N LEU A 34 -0.83 3.17 10.90
CA LEU A 34 -2.20 3.11 10.41
C LEU A 34 -2.59 4.36 9.62
N ALA A 35 -2.17 5.54 10.07
CA ALA A 35 -2.49 6.82 9.45
C ALA A 35 -1.71 7.05 8.15
N ASN A 36 -0.48 6.55 8.04
CA ASN A 36 0.42 6.81 6.92
C ASN A 36 0.79 5.55 6.11
N GLY A 37 0.91 4.39 6.75
CA GLY A 37 1.35 3.15 6.07
C GLY A 37 0.23 2.41 5.33
N ARG A 38 -1.00 2.48 5.85
CA ARG A 38 -2.21 1.90 5.23
C ARG A 38 -3.44 2.75 5.55
N SER A 39 -3.34 4.07 5.33
CA SER A 39 -4.46 4.97 5.61
C SER A 39 -5.73 4.50 4.91
N LEU A 40 -6.90 4.64 5.55
CA LEU A 40 -8.18 4.24 4.95
C LEU A 40 -8.38 4.91 3.59
N ALA A 41 -8.10 6.21 3.50
CA ALA A 41 -8.18 6.96 2.25
C ALA A 41 -7.23 6.42 1.17
N TRP A 42 -6.04 5.96 1.54
CA TRP A 42 -5.12 5.31 0.58
C TRP A 42 -5.64 3.94 0.15
N GLN A 43 -6.14 3.12 1.08
CA GLN A 43 -6.70 1.80 0.77
C GLN A 43 -7.91 1.92 -0.16
N GLU A 44 -8.83 2.84 0.12
CA GLU A 44 -10.01 3.10 -0.72
C GLU A 44 -9.59 3.48 -2.14
N ARG A 45 -8.62 4.39 -2.29
CA ARG A 45 -8.10 4.79 -3.60
C ARG A 45 -7.40 3.64 -4.32
N TRP A 46 -6.61 2.85 -3.59
CA TRP A 46 -5.90 1.70 -4.16
C TRP A 46 -6.90 0.63 -4.65
N ILE A 47 -7.88 0.26 -3.82
CA ILE A 47 -8.93 -0.70 -4.21
C ILE A 47 -9.71 -0.19 -5.41
N ALA A 48 -10.12 1.09 -5.41
CA ALA A 48 -10.83 1.68 -6.54
C ALA A 48 -10.00 1.64 -7.84
N GLY A 49 -8.70 1.94 -7.75
CA GLY A 49 -7.79 1.85 -8.90
C GLY A 49 -7.61 0.42 -9.40
N VAL A 50 -7.49 -0.55 -8.50
CA VAL A 50 -7.42 -1.98 -8.87
C VAL A 50 -8.71 -2.41 -9.57
N GLN A 51 -9.87 -2.04 -9.03
CA GLN A 51 -11.15 -2.40 -9.63
C GLN A 51 -11.32 -1.79 -11.02
N SER A 52 -10.98 -0.50 -11.20
CA SER A 52 -11.00 0.16 -12.52
C SER A 52 -10.13 -0.59 -13.53
N GLY A 53 -8.90 -0.95 -13.15
CA GLY A 53 -8.00 -1.69 -14.04
C GLY A 53 -8.50 -3.09 -14.38
N LEU A 54 -9.18 -3.78 -13.45
CA LEU A 54 -9.83 -5.06 -13.72
C LEU A 54 -10.99 -4.90 -14.72
N ASP A 55 -11.85 -3.89 -14.52
CA ASP A 55 -13.00 -3.64 -15.40
C ASP A 55 -12.53 -3.24 -16.83
N GLU A 56 -11.47 -2.45 -16.93
CA GLU A 56 -10.83 -2.11 -18.21
C GLU A 56 -10.21 -3.36 -18.87
N ALA A 57 -9.61 -4.27 -18.10
CA ALA A 57 -9.05 -5.51 -18.63
C ALA A 57 -10.12 -6.47 -19.13
N ASP A 58 -11.21 -6.65 -18.37
CA ASP A 58 -12.33 -7.50 -18.75
C ASP A 58 -13.06 -6.98 -20.00
N SER A 59 -13.04 -5.66 -20.23
CA SER A 59 -13.60 -5.03 -21.43
C SER A 59 -12.63 -4.96 -22.60
N GLY A 60 -11.36 -5.33 -22.42
CA GLY A 60 -10.31 -5.23 -23.45
C GLY A 60 -9.74 -3.83 -23.65
N GLU A 61 -10.08 -2.88 -22.78
CA GLU A 61 -9.71 -1.46 -22.85
C GLU A 61 -8.57 -1.10 -21.87
N PHE A 62 -7.92 -2.08 -21.23
CA PHE A 62 -6.85 -1.86 -20.25
C PHE A 62 -5.62 -1.13 -20.79
N ALA A 63 -5.30 -1.35 -22.07
CA ALA A 63 -4.21 -0.67 -22.73
C ALA A 63 -4.46 -0.62 -24.23
N SER A 64 -4.17 0.52 -24.83
CA SER A 64 -4.12 0.67 -26.29
C SER A 64 -2.86 0.04 -26.88
N GLU A 65 -2.89 -0.31 -28.17
CA GLU A 65 -1.72 -0.83 -28.89
C GLU A 65 -0.52 0.13 -28.84
N ASP A 66 -0.79 1.45 -28.89
CA ASP A 66 0.24 2.49 -28.80
C ASP A 66 0.93 2.49 -27.43
N GLU A 67 0.18 2.31 -26.33
CA GLU A 67 0.75 2.22 -24.99
C GLU A 67 1.61 0.97 -24.83
N ILE A 68 1.16 -0.16 -25.37
CA ILE A 68 1.94 -1.40 -25.38
C ILE A 68 3.24 -1.21 -26.17
N SER A 69 3.16 -0.64 -27.36
CA SER A 69 4.33 -0.36 -28.22
C SER A 69 5.36 0.52 -27.52
N ARG A 70 4.92 1.58 -26.81
CA ARG A 70 5.80 2.44 -26.01
C ARG A 70 6.50 1.70 -24.89
N VAL A 71 5.82 0.77 -24.20
CA VAL A 71 6.44 -0.03 -23.14
C VAL A 71 7.48 -0.99 -23.72
N LEU A 72 7.18 -1.66 -24.83
CA LEU A 72 8.08 -2.61 -25.47
C LEU A 72 9.36 -1.94 -25.99
N THR A 73 9.23 -0.73 -26.53
CA THR A 73 10.36 0.03 -27.07
C THR A 73 11.16 0.82 -26.02
N LYS A 74 10.63 0.97 -24.80
CA LYS A 74 11.26 1.77 -23.73
C LYS A 74 12.66 1.30 -23.33
N TYR A 75 12.93 0.00 -23.45
CA TYR A 75 14.20 -0.61 -23.06
C TYR A 75 14.98 -1.18 -24.25
N ASP A 76 14.54 -0.90 -25.48
CA ASP A 76 15.22 -1.39 -26.66
C ASP A 76 16.54 -0.62 -26.80
N PRO A 77 17.71 -1.29 -26.76
CA PRO A 77 18.98 -0.62 -26.95
C PRO A 77 19.12 -0.29 -28.44
N VAL A 78 19.04 1.00 -28.76
CA VAL A 78 19.36 1.54 -30.09
C VAL A 78 20.80 1.19 -30.48
#